data_AF-A0A182EVB3-F1
#
_entry.id   AF-A0A182EVB3-F1
#
_cell.length_a   1.000
_cell.length_b   1.000
_cell.length_c   1.000
_cell.angle_alpha   90.00
_cell.angle_beta   90.00
_cell.angle_gamma   90.00
#
_symmetry.space_group_name_H-M   'P 1'
#
loop_
_entity.id
_entity.type
_entity.pdbx_description
1 polymer ?
#
loop_
_entity_poly.entity_id
_entity_poly.type
_entity_poly.pdbx_seq_one_letter_code
_entity_poly.pdbx_strand_id
1 'polypeptide(L)'
;NWRPQLLVIAPDSKESENGLFAFVSQLKAGKGLTLIAKCIEGNFIKHADAVEIARNTSGLGGLRHNTVVVAWPEEWATSHEISVCQRFVSTLRAADAADCAILVPKNVKIFPSSQVKIYGYLDVWWIVHDGGLLMLLPFLLKQNKTWRNTRLRLFTIAHMDDNTFNMKKDLEIFLYHLRIEAQVFVIELVHI
;
A
#
# COMPACT_ATOMS: atom_id res chain seq x y z
N ASN A 1 -12.13 -4.45 13.63
CA ASN A 1 -10.68 -4.65 13.92
C ASN A 1 -9.97 -5.32 12.75
N TRP A 2 -10.01 -4.72 11.56
CA TRP A 2 -9.29 -5.22 10.39
C TRP A 2 -7.77 -5.06 10.59
N ARG A 3 -6.95 -6.02 10.13
CA ARG A 3 -5.49 -5.92 10.09
C ARG A 3 -4.94 -6.52 8.79
N PRO A 4 -3.94 -5.90 8.16
CA PRO A 4 -3.39 -6.39 6.91
C PRO A 4 -2.58 -7.68 7.15
N GLN A 5 -2.97 -8.75 6.47
CA GLN A 5 -2.24 -10.02 6.32
C GLN A 5 -1.75 -10.04 4.86
N LEU A 6 -0.44 -9.93 4.67
CA LEU A 6 0.12 -9.55 3.38
C LEU A 6 0.45 -10.78 2.53
N LEU A 7 0.09 -10.73 1.26
CA LEU A 7 0.72 -11.51 0.19
C LEU A 7 1.56 -10.54 -0.66
N VAL A 8 2.87 -10.70 -0.66
CA VAL A 8 3.82 -9.85 -1.37
C VAL A 8 4.26 -10.55 -2.64
N ILE A 9 3.99 -9.94 -3.79
CA ILE A 9 4.49 -10.39 -5.09
C ILE A 9 5.86 -9.74 -5.30
N ALA A 10 6.91 -10.55 -5.24
CA ALA A 10 8.29 -10.09 -5.37
C ALA A 10 8.58 -9.64 -6.81
N PRO A 11 9.17 -8.44 -7.01
CA PRO A 11 9.59 -7.98 -8.33
C PRO A 11 10.82 -8.75 -8.83
N ASP A 12 11.05 -8.69 -10.14
CA ASP A 12 12.15 -9.41 -10.80
C ASP A 12 13.52 -8.76 -10.47
N SER A 13 13.59 -7.43 -10.41
CA SER A 13 14.78 -6.65 -10.04
C SER A 13 15.15 -6.80 -8.56
N LYS A 14 16.44 -7.01 -8.28
CA LYS A 14 16.95 -7.15 -6.91
C LYS A 14 16.85 -5.86 -6.09
N GLU A 15 17.06 -4.70 -6.71
CA GLU A 15 16.91 -3.41 -6.02
C GLU A 15 15.46 -3.17 -5.63
N SER A 16 14.52 -3.43 -6.54
CA SER A 16 13.08 -3.32 -6.26
C SER A 16 12.64 -4.30 -5.19
N GLU A 17 13.19 -5.52 -5.19
CA GLU A 17 12.90 -6.55 -4.20
C GLU A 17 13.34 -6.11 -2.80
N ASN A 18 14.59 -5.65 -2.68
CA ASN A 18 15.13 -5.15 -1.41
C ASN A 18 14.31 -3.98 -0.86
N GLY A 19 13.93 -3.05 -1.73
CA GLY A 19 13.10 -1.90 -1.39
C GLY A 19 11.69 -2.28 -0.93
N LEU A 20 11.03 -3.19 -1.65
CA LEU A 20 9.70 -3.69 -1.31
C LEU A 20 9.71 -4.45 0.02
N PHE A 21 10.73 -5.26 0.26
CA PHE A 21 10.86 -6.01 1.52
C PHE A 21 11.17 -5.09 2.69
N ALA A 22 11.97 -4.03 2.49
CA ALA A 22 12.18 -2.99 3.50
C ALA A 22 10.85 -2.31 3.87
N PHE A 23 10.04 -1.93 2.87
CA PHE A 23 8.71 -1.37 3.08
C PHE A 23 7.80 -2.31 3.88
N VAL A 24 7.65 -3.55 3.43
CA VAL A 24 6.78 -4.54 4.09
C VAL A 24 7.22 -4.83 5.52
N SER A 25 8.52 -4.98 5.76
CA SER A 25 9.09 -5.20 7.09
C SER A 25 8.77 -4.04 8.03
N GLN A 26 8.90 -2.80 7.54
CA GLN A 26 8.62 -1.60 8.33
C GLN A 26 7.12 -1.44 8.61
N LEU A 27 6.26 -1.76 7.65
CA LEU A 27 4.80 -1.72 7.80
C LEU A 27 4.29 -2.75 8.81
N LYS A 28 4.85 -3.96 8.80
CA LYS A 28 4.41 -5.07 9.66
C LYS A 28 5.06 -5.08 11.03
N ALA A 29 6.24 -4.47 11.17
CA ALA A 29 7.01 -4.43 12.42
C ALA A 29 7.14 -5.81 13.09
N GLY A 30 7.29 -6.87 12.29
CA GLY A 30 7.43 -8.26 12.74
C GLY A 30 6.14 -8.92 13.28
N LYS A 31 4.96 -8.32 13.08
CA LYS A 31 3.68 -8.86 13.57
C LYS A 31 2.75 -9.28 12.43
N GLY A 32 2.02 -10.38 12.66
CA GLY A 32 1.03 -10.92 11.73
C GLY A 32 1.65 -11.67 10.55
N LEU A 33 0.80 -12.18 9.66
CA LEU A 33 1.20 -12.98 8.52
C LEU A 33 1.74 -12.10 7.39
N THR A 34 2.85 -12.54 6.81
CA THR A 34 3.42 -12.04 5.55
C THR A 34 3.84 -13.24 4.73
N LEU A 35 3.20 -13.44 3.58
CA LEU A 35 3.59 -14.42 2.57
C LEU A 35 4.36 -13.69 1.47
N ILE A 36 5.46 -14.27 0.99
CA ILE A 36 6.22 -13.75 -0.14
C ILE A 36 6.13 -14.79 -1.26
N ALA A 37 5.70 -14.35 -2.43
CA ALA A 37 5.68 -15.16 -3.64
C ALA A 37 6.60 -14.53 -4.69
N LYS A 38 7.46 -15.35 -5.29
CA LYS A 38 8.31 -14.97 -6.41
C LYS A 38 8.01 -15.88 -7.58
N CYS A 39 7.61 -15.29 -8.70
CA CYS A 39 7.46 -16.03 -9.94
C CYS A 39 8.84 -16.09 -10.61
N ILE A 40 9.31 -17.29 -10.96
CA ILE A 40 10.55 -17.49 -11.70
C ILE A 40 10.16 -18.01 -13.07
N GLU A 41 10.56 -17.30 -14.12
CA GLU A 41 10.31 -17.73 -15.49
C GLU A 41 11.05 -19.05 -15.75
N GLY A 42 10.32 -20.07 -16.15
CA GLY A 42 10.83 -21.42 -16.36
C GLY A 42 9.82 -22.28 -17.09
N ASN A 43 10.29 -23.36 -17.72
CA ASN A 43 9.45 -24.21 -18.56
C ASN A 43 8.69 -25.24 -17.70
N PHE A 44 7.63 -24.78 -17.02
CA PHE A 44 6.62 -25.63 -16.40
C PHE A 44 5.32 -25.42 -17.19
N ILE A 45 4.86 -26.46 -17.88
CA ILE A 45 3.84 -26.38 -18.92
C ILE A 45 2.56 -25.68 -18.39
N LYS A 46 2.34 -24.44 -18.88
CA LYS A 46 1.16 -23.56 -18.78
C LYS A 46 0.99 -22.73 -17.49
N HIS A 47 1.55 -21.51 -17.53
CA HIS A 47 1.08 -20.28 -16.87
C HIS A 47 0.42 -20.41 -15.49
N ALA A 48 1.22 -20.55 -14.43
CA ALA A 48 0.81 -20.15 -13.10
C ALA A 48 1.06 -18.65 -12.94
N ASP A 49 0.13 -17.83 -13.45
CA ASP A 49 0.19 -16.38 -13.30
C ASP A 49 0.12 -16.00 -11.80
N ALA A 50 0.56 -14.78 -11.45
CA ALA A 50 0.37 -14.20 -10.11
C ALA A 50 -1.09 -14.31 -9.61
N VAL A 51 -2.04 -14.42 -10.54
CA VAL A 51 -3.46 -14.74 -10.34
C VAL A 51 -3.66 -16.05 -9.58
N GLU A 52 -3.02 -17.12 -10.02
CA GLU A 52 -3.20 -18.45 -9.44
C GLU A 52 -2.51 -18.54 -8.07
N ILE A 53 -1.37 -17.88 -7.92
CA ILE A 53 -0.69 -17.74 -6.63
C ILE A 53 -1.59 -17.00 -5.65
N ALA A 54 -2.12 -15.82 -6.01
CA ALA A 54 -3.02 -15.05 -5.15
C ALA A 54 -4.28 -15.84 -4.78
N ARG A 55 -4.86 -16.59 -5.72
CA ARG A 55 -6.06 -17.38 -5.46
C ARG A 55 -5.78 -18.63 -4.61
N ASN A 56 -4.77 -19.42 -4.97
CA ASN A 56 -4.56 -20.78 -4.45
C ASN A 56 -3.62 -20.86 -3.24
N THR A 57 -2.81 -19.84 -2.93
CA THR A 57 -1.99 -19.82 -1.69
C THR A 57 -2.78 -19.45 -0.43
N SER A 58 -4.10 -19.34 -0.58
CA SER A 58 -5.09 -19.20 0.49
C SER A 58 -5.19 -20.45 1.36
N GLY A 59 -4.18 -20.71 2.19
CA GLY A 59 -4.34 -21.47 3.43
C GLY A 59 -3.81 -22.91 3.43
N LEU A 60 -2.56 -23.07 3.85
CA LEU A 60 -2.18 -24.21 4.70
C LEU A 60 -2.49 -23.81 6.15
N GLY A 61 -3.53 -24.40 6.76
CA GLY A 61 -3.83 -24.25 8.19
C GLY A 61 -4.74 -23.08 8.61
N GLY A 62 -5.61 -22.56 7.73
CA GLY A 62 -6.66 -21.59 8.09
C GLY A 62 -6.25 -20.11 8.10
N LEU A 63 -4.98 -19.80 7.84
CA LEU A 63 -4.49 -18.43 7.67
C LEU A 63 -4.65 -17.97 6.22
N ARG A 64 -5.33 -16.84 6.01
CA ARG A 64 -5.54 -16.22 4.69
C ARG A 64 -4.94 -14.82 4.67
N HIS A 65 -4.31 -14.47 3.55
CA HIS A 65 -3.97 -13.08 3.26
C HIS A 65 -5.27 -12.30 2.96
N ASN A 66 -5.25 -11.00 3.22
CA ASN A 66 -6.35 -10.08 2.89
C ASN A 66 -5.85 -8.79 2.25
N THR A 67 -4.55 -8.73 1.92
CA THR A 67 -3.92 -7.60 1.25
C THR A 67 -2.85 -8.12 0.30
N VAL A 68 -2.97 -7.82 -0.98
CA VAL A 68 -1.93 -8.10 -1.98
C VAL A 68 -1.05 -6.86 -2.12
N VAL A 69 0.26 -7.06 -2.02
CA VAL A 69 1.27 -6.02 -2.20
C VAL A 69 2.05 -6.32 -3.47
N VAL A 70 2.03 -5.38 -4.42
CA VAL A 70 2.78 -5.49 -5.69
C VAL A 70 3.48 -4.17 -5.96
N ALA A 71 4.77 -4.20 -6.30
CA ALA A 71 5.49 -2.98 -6.65
C ALA A 71 4.93 -2.37 -7.94
N TRP A 72 4.96 -1.04 -8.02
CA TRP A 72 4.66 -0.35 -9.28
C TRP A 72 5.62 -0.80 -10.39
N PRO A 73 5.12 -1.11 -11.60
CA PRO A 73 5.95 -1.61 -12.69
C PRO A 73 6.73 -0.46 -13.34
N GLU A 74 7.81 0.05 -12.73
CA GLU A 74 8.58 1.19 -13.25
C GLU A 74 9.06 1.01 -14.71
N GLU A 75 9.36 -0.23 -15.09
CA GLU A 75 9.90 -0.61 -16.40
C GLU A 75 8.89 -0.47 -17.54
N TRP A 76 7.59 -0.38 -17.25
CA TRP A 76 6.56 -0.28 -18.29
C TRP A 76 6.67 0.99 -19.15
N ALA A 77 7.28 2.06 -18.61
CA ALA A 77 7.47 3.32 -19.31
C ALA A 77 8.71 3.29 -20.23
N THR A 78 9.64 2.36 -19.98
CA THR A 78 10.88 2.23 -20.73
C THR A 78 10.86 1.06 -21.70
N SER A 79 10.43 -0.13 -21.26
CA SER A 79 10.48 -1.35 -22.09
C SER A 79 9.35 -1.43 -23.12
N HIS A 80 8.23 -0.72 -22.91
CA HIS A 80 7.00 -0.84 -23.71
C HIS A 80 6.52 -2.30 -23.88
N GLU A 81 7.00 -3.23 -23.04
CA GLU A 81 6.61 -4.63 -23.13
C GLU A 81 5.20 -4.82 -22.57
N ILE A 82 4.29 -5.26 -23.45
CA ILE A 82 2.89 -5.54 -23.10
C ILE A 82 2.79 -6.56 -21.96
N SER A 83 3.74 -7.51 -21.88
CA SER A 83 3.79 -8.55 -20.86
C SER A 83 3.90 -8.00 -19.43
N VAL A 84 4.67 -6.92 -19.22
CA VAL A 84 4.83 -6.28 -17.89
C VAL A 84 3.51 -5.66 -17.44
N CYS A 85 2.84 -4.91 -18.34
CA CYS A 85 1.54 -4.32 -18.08
C CYS A 85 0.46 -5.38 -17.80
N GLN A 86 0.43 -6.45 -18.60
CA GLN A 86 -0.51 -7.55 -18.44
C GLN A 86 -0.31 -8.26 -17.10
N ARG A 87 0.93 -8.58 -16.71
CA ARG A 87 1.23 -9.21 -15.41
C ARG A 87 0.73 -8.34 -14.25
N PHE A 88 0.99 -7.03 -14.30
CA PHE A 88 0.52 -6.09 -13.27
C PHE A 88 -1.01 -6.04 -13.19
N VAL A 89 -1.69 -5.79 -14.32
CA VAL A 89 -3.17 -5.70 -14.36
C VAL A 89 -3.83 -7.02 -13.96
N SER A 90 -3.29 -8.16 -14.40
CA SER A 90 -3.78 -9.49 -13.99
C SER A 90 -3.64 -9.70 -12.49
N THR A 91 -2.55 -9.23 -11.87
CA THR A 91 -2.36 -9.28 -10.41
C THR A 91 -3.43 -8.44 -9.69
N LEU A 92 -3.73 -7.24 -10.19
CA LEU A 92 -4.78 -6.39 -9.60
C LEU A 92 -6.16 -7.04 -9.71
N ARG A 93 -6.52 -7.58 -10.89
CA ARG A 93 -7.78 -8.28 -11.12
C ARG A 93 -7.92 -9.51 -10.23
N ALA A 94 -6.83 -10.24 -9.99
CA ALA A 94 -6.84 -11.39 -9.10
C ALA A 94 -7.05 -11.00 -7.64
N ALA A 95 -6.41 -9.92 -7.18
CA ALA A 95 -6.58 -9.42 -5.83
C ALA A 95 -8.01 -8.94 -5.59
N ASP A 96 -8.58 -8.21 -6.55
CA ASP A 96 -9.98 -7.77 -6.54
C ASP A 96 -10.96 -8.96 -6.52
N ALA A 97 -10.79 -9.92 -7.42
CA ALA A 97 -11.61 -11.15 -7.46
C ALA A 97 -11.46 -12.04 -6.21
N ALA A 98 -10.43 -11.82 -5.40
CA ALA A 98 -10.20 -12.50 -4.13
C ALA A 98 -10.61 -11.66 -2.91
N ASP A 99 -11.34 -10.55 -3.11
CA ASP A 99 -11.77 -9.60 -2.07
C ASP A 99 -10.60 -9.11 -1.19
N CYS A 100 -9.41 -8.99 -1.77
CA CYS A 100 -8.22 -8.51 -1.07
C CYS A 100 -8.04 -7.00 -1.27
N ALA A 101 -7.60 -6.33 -0.21
CA ALA A 101 -7.07 -4.98 -0.34
C ALA A 101 -5.83 -4.99 -1.26
N ILE A 102 -5.61 -3.92 -2.01
CA ILE A 102 -4.48 -3.79 -2.92
C ILE A 102 -3.57 -2.69 -2.41
N LEU A 103 -2.27 -2.96 -2.32
CA LEU A 103 -1.25 -1.99 -1.97
C LEU A 103 -0.17 -1.96 -3.05
N VAL A 104 0.03 -0.79 -3.66
CA VAL A 104 1.00 -0.60 -4.76
C VAL A 104 2.07 0.42 -4.38
N PRO A 105 3.17 0.02 -3.74
CA PRO A 105 4.28 0.91 -3.46
C PRO A 105 5.00 1.29 -4.76
N LYS A 106 5.16 2.59 -5.00
CA LYS A 106 5.90 3.14 -6.13
C LYS A 106 7.28 3.63 -5.68
N ASN A 107 8.27 3.57 -6.56
CA ASN A 107 9.65 3.98 -6.29
C ASN A 107 10.29 3.19 -5.14
N VAL A 108 10.05 1.88 -5.09
CA VAL A 108 10.53 1.03 -3.98
C VAL A 108 12.05 0.99 -3.88
N LYS A 109 12.77 1.18 -4.99
CA LYS A 109 14.25 1.18 -5.03
C LYS A 109 14.88 2.23 -4.11
N ILE A 110 14.18 3.35 -3.88
CA ILE A 110 14.65 4.45 -3.03
C ILE A 110 14.02 4.42 -1.63
N PHE A 111 13.28 3.36 -1.28
CA PHE A 111 12.64 3.25 0.03
C PHE A 111 13.70 3.10 1.14
N PRO A 112 13.60 3.82 2.26
CA PRO A 112 14.65 3.84 3.26
C PRO A 112 14.81 2.49 3.96
N SER A 113 16.06 2.16 4.29
CA SER A 113 16.38 1.03 5.18
C SER A 113 15.85 1.28 6.60
N SER A 114 15.50 0.18 7.29
CA SER A 114 15.05 0.22 8.69
C SER A 114 16.10 0.75 9.68
N GLN A 115 17.34 1.00 9.23
CA GLN A 115 18.41 1.57 10.05
C GLN A 115 18.44 3.10 10.02
N VAL A 116 17.81 3.71 9.02
CA VAL A 116 17.77 5.17 8.83
C VAL A 116 16.62 5.76 9.64
N LYS A 117 16.79 6.95 10.20
CA LYS A 117 15.71 7.76 10.78
C LYS A 117 15.29 8.82 9.77
N ILE A 118 14.01 8.89 9.48
CA ILE A 118 13.41 9.86 8.58
C ILE A 118 12.72 10.95 9.39
N TYR A 119 12.88 12.18 8.92
CA TYR A 119 12.26 13.39 9.44
C TYR A 119 11.46 14.06 8.31
N GLY A 120 10.50 14.90 8.67
CA GLY A 120 9.63 15.57 7.70
C GLY A 120 8.19 15.09 7.82
N TYR A 121 7.50 14.97 6.69
CA TYR A 121 6.06 14.73 6.64
C TYR A 121 5.70 13.38 6.02
N LEU A 122 4.70 12.73 6.61
CA LEU A 122 3.91 11.69 5.95
C LEU A 122 2.61 12.36 5.50
N ASP A 123 2.39 12.41 4.19
CA ASP A 123 1.21 13.03 3.60
C ASP A 123 0.22 11.97 3.16
N VAL A 124 -1.03 12.09 3.58
CA VAL A 124 -2.12 11.21 3.20
C VAL A 124 -3.15 12.02 2.43
N TRP A 125 -3.40 11.62 1.18
CA TRP A 125 -4.43 12.22 0.33
C TRP A 125 -5.68 11.36 0.36
N TRP A 126 -6.66 11.78 1.17
CA TRP A 126 -7.94 11.11 1.33
C TRP A 126 -8.97 11.70 0.35
N ILE A 127 -8.91 11.20 -0.89
CA ILE A 127 -9.77 11.65 -1.99
C ILE A 127 -11.10 10.87 -2.03
N VAL A 128 -11.09 9.60 -1.61
CA VAL A 128 -12.27 8.73 -1.62
C VAL A 128 -12.43 8.07 -0.25
N HIS A 129 -13.65 8.03 0.27
CA HIS A 129 -13.97 7.33 1.51
C HIS A 129 -13.78 5.82 1.35
N ASP A 130 -12.67 5.30 1.88
CA ASP A 130 -12.24 3.90 1.83
C ASP A 130 -12.46 3.18 3.18
N GLY A 131 -13.31 3.74 4.06
CA GLY A 131 -13.55 3.19 5.40
C GLY A 131 -12.36 3.32 6.36
N GLY A 132 -11.37 4.17 6.06
CA GLY A 132 -10.25 4.48 6.96
C GLY A 132 -9.02 3.57 6.80
N LEU A 133 -8.99 2.72 5.76
CA LEU A 133 -7.83 1.89 5.43
C LEU A 133 -6.58 2.76 5.18
N LEU A 134 -6.75 3.90 4.51
CA LEU A 134 -5.70 4.88 4.25
C LEU A 134 -5.06 5.40 5.54
N MET A 135 -5.82 5.57 6.62
CA MET A 135 -5.29 6.05 7.91
C MET A 135 -4.55 4.96 8.70
N LEU A 136 -4.76 3.68 8.36
CA LEU A 136 -4.03 2.59 9.00
C LEU A 136 -2.56 2.55 8.55
N LEU A 137 -2.26 2.86 7.29
CA LEU A 137 -0.89 2.84 6.76
C LEU A 137 0.08 3.78 7.50
N PRO A 138 -0.18 5.10 7.65
CA PRO A 138 0.71 5.99 8.38
C PRO A 138 0.79 5.62 9.86
N PHE A 139 -0.31 5.12 10.44
CA PHE A 139 -0.32 4.64 11.83
C PHE A 139 0.63 3.45 12.01
N LEU A 140 0.58 2.46 11.13
CA LEU A 140 1.47 1.30 11.16
C LEU A 140 2.93 1.70 10.90
N LEU A 141 3.19 2.52 9.88
CA LEU A 141 4.55 2.98 9.56
C LEU A 141 5.20 3.73 10.72
N LYS A 142 4.46 4.62 11.39
CA LYS A 142 4.98 5.40 12.54
C LYS A 142 5.31 4.57 13.77
N GLN A 143 4.87 3.30 13.85
CA GLN A 143 5.32 2.39 14.91
C GLN A 143 6.81 2.02 14.73
N ASN A 144 7.28 2.02 13.47
CA ASN A 144 8.67 1.74 13.14
C ASN A 144 9.59 2.92 13.52
N LYS A 145 10.80 2.59 14.03
CA LYS A 145 11.80 3.57 14.44
C LYS A 145 12.25 4.52 13.32
N THR A 146 12.16 4.06 12.06
CA THR A 146 12.50 4.86 10.87
C THR A 146 11.55 6.04 10.71
N TRP A 147 10.25 5.86 10.97
CA TRP A 147 9.21 6.87 10.67
C TRP A 147 8.64 7.58 11.90
N ARG A 148 8.99 7.14 13.12
CA ARG A 148 8.42 7.66 14.38
C ARG A 148 8.54 9.18 14.54
N ASN A 149 9.57 9.78 13.96
CA ASN A 149 9.84 11.23 14.06
C ASN A 149 9.19 12.08 12.96
N THR A 150 8.45 11.46 12.03
CA THR A 150 7.72 12.19 10.99
C THR A 150 6.44 12.82 11.55
N ARG A 151 5.95 13.89 10.92
CA ARG A 151 4.66 14.53 11.23
C ARG A 151 3.62 14.12 10.19
N LEU A 152 2.39 13.86 10.60
CA LEU A 152 1.33 13.41 9.67
C LEU A 152 0.54 14.62 9.18
N ARG A 153 0.29 14.70 7.87
CA ARG A 153 -0.62 15.66 7.25
C ARG A 153 -1.68 14.89 6.47
N LEU A 154 -2.95 15.21 6.71
CA LEU A 154 -4.11 14.65 6.05
C LEU A 154 -4.69 15.71 5.12
N PHE A 155 -4.74 15.40 3.83
CA PHE A 155 -5.34 16.23 2.80
C PHE A 155 -6.63 15.57 2.34
N THR A 156 -7.71 16.33 2.29
CA THR A 156 -8.97 15.90 1.67
C THR A 156 -9.40 16.90 0.61
N ILE A 157 -10.21 16.44 -0.32
CA ILE A 157 -10.70 17.25 -1.43
C ILE A 157 -12.15 17.62 -1.17
N ALA A 158 -12.45 18.91 -1.25
CA ALA A 158 -13.78 19.48 -1.19
C ALA A 158 -14.28 19.82 -2.59
N HIS A 159 -15.53 19.47 -2.88
CA HIS A 159 -16.29 19.98 -4.01
C HIS A 159 -16.89 21.36 -3.68
N MET A 160 -17.32 22.11 -4.70
CA MET A 160 -17.80 23.49 -4.53
C MET A 160 -19.01 23.63 -3.61
N ASP A 161 -19.84 22.59 -3.53
CA ASP A 161 -21.05 22.58 -2.69
C ASP A 161 -20.78 22.07 -1.26
N ASP A 162 -19.56 21.62 -0.97
CA ASP A 162 -19.23 21.04 0.33
C ASP A 162 -18.91 22.12 1.37
N ASN A 163 -19.35 21.89 2.60
CA ASN A 163 -18.98 22.74 3.73
C ASN A 163 -17.58 22.37 4.24
N THR A 164 -16.55 23.06 3.73
CA THR A 164 -15.14 22.80 4.07
C THR A 164 -14.82 22.93 5.55
N PHE A 165 -15.51 23.81 6.27
CA PHE A 165 -15.35 23.98 7.71
C PHE A 165 -15.85 22.75 8.49
N ASN A 166 -17.05 22.26 8.18
CA ASN A 166 -17.60 21.07 8.84
C ASN A 166 -16.77 19.83 8.50
N MET A 167 -16.36 19.66 7.24
CA MET A 167 -15.51 18.54 6.84
C MET A 167 -14.18 18.52 7.61
N LYS A 168 -13.52 19.69 7.74
CA LYS A 168 -12.29 19.79 8.54
C LYS A 168 -12.54 19.36 9.98
N LYS A 169 -13.59 19.88 10.60
CA LYS A 169 -13.94 19.58 11.99
C LYS A 169 -14.25 18.09 12.19
N ASP A 170 -14.99 17.48 11.28
CA ASP A 170 -15.36 16.06 11.35
C ASP A 170 -14.13 15.16 11.21
N LEU A 171 -13.19 15.51 10.32
CA LEU A 171 -11.91 14.82 10.20
C LEU A 171 -11.03 14.97 11.43
N GLU A 172 -10.98 16.16 12.05
CA GLU A 172 -10.26 16.39 13.30
C GLU A 172 -10.84 15.55 14.46
N ILE A 173 -12.17 15.49 14.58
CA ILE A 173 -12.87 14.66 15.57
C ILE A 173 -12.58 13.17 15.30
N PHE A 174 -12.62 12.74 14.04
CA PHE A 174 -12.31 11.37 13.66
C PHE A 174 -10.88 10.97 14.06
N LEU A 175 -9.89 11.82 13.76
CA LEU A 175 -8.50 11.61 14.16
C LEU A 175 -8.31 11.59 15.67
N TYR A 176 -9.01 12.47 16.39
CA TYR A 176 -9.02 12.50 17.85
C TYR A 176 -9.50 11.15 18.44
N HIS A 177 -10.61 10.60 17.93
CA HIS A 177 -11.10 9.28 18.37
C HIS A 177 -10.12 8.15 18.05
N LEU A 178 -9.38 8.24 16.94
CA LEU A 178 -8.34 7.29 16.59
C LEU A 178 -7.02 7.49 17.36
N ARG A 179 -6.89 8.58 18.13
CA ARG A 179 -5.65 9.01 18.81
C ARG A 179 -4.48 9.16 17.83
N ILE A 180 -4.78 9.66 16.63
CA ILE A 180 -3.79 9.94 15.59
C ILE A 180 -3.56 11.45 15.55
N GLU A 181 -2.34 11.89 15.86
CA GLU A 181 -1.95 13.29 15.73
C GLU A 181 -1.58 13.59 14.26
N ALA A 182 -2.40 14.41 13.59
CA ALA A 182 -2.17 14.86 12.23
C ALA A 182 -2.68 16.30 12.01
N GLN A 183 -2.07 17.00 11.07
CA GLN A 183 -2.58 18.29 10.56
C GLN A 183 -3.60 18.03 9.45
N VAL A 184 -4.78 18.66 9.51
CA VAL A 184 -5.85 18.48 8.51
C VAL A 184 -5.91 19.66 7.55
N PHE A 185 -5.88 19.36 6.26
CA PHE A 185 -5.99 20.30 5.15
C PHE A 185 -7.19 19.90 4.28
N VAL A 186 -8.10 20.84 4.06
CA VAL A 186 -9.22 20.70 3.11
C VAL A 186 -8.86 21.54 1.89
N ILE A 187 -8.79 20.90 0.73
CA ILE A 187 -8.40 21.53 -0.54
C ILE A 187 -9.65 21.62 -1.42
N GLU A 188 -10.01 22.83 -1.81
CA GLU A 188 -11.09 23.06 -2.78
C GLU A 188 -10.57 22.83 -4.20
N LEU A 189 -11.26 21.97 -4.96
CA LEU A 189 -11.00 21.83 -6.39
C LEU A 189 -11.55 23.06 -7.13
N VAL A 190 -10.69 24.03 -7.39
CA VAL A 190 -10.98 25.10 -8.34
C VAL A 190 -10.76 24.53 -9.74
N HIS A 191 -11.77 24.57 -10.61
CA HIS A 191 -11.63 24.13 -12.00
C HIS A 191 -10.44 24.86 -12.65
N ILE A 192 -9.48 24.08 -13.16
CA ILE A 192 -8.41 24.56 -14.06
C ILE A 192 -8.96 24.57 -15.47
#